data_AF-A0A8J6WCW7-F1
#
_entry.id   AF-A0A8J6WCW7-F1
#
_cell.length_a   1.000
_cell.length_b   1.000
_cell.length_c   1.000
_cell.angle_alpha   90.00
_cell.angle_beta   90.00
_cell.angle_gamma   90.00
#
_symmetry.space_group_name_H-M   'P 1'
#
loop_
_entity.id
_entity.type
_entity.pdbx_description
1 polymer ?
#
loop_
_entity_poly.entity_id
_entity_poly.type
_entity_poly.pdbx_seq_one_letter_code
_entity_poly.pdbx_strand_id
1 'polypeptide(L)'
;MTTTNDSSNGSADTPEKEPARATRGRTKRAAAGGGIVKASPENGDVLVLADSTRVVETDTLPNHRPIGLDTFEIVGTLGPSHSIGRPIGANTFEIFTTDTLPGHRPVAVSTLHIADIHTLPGDRPIADNDDVDPHPSILMGYLD
;
A
#
# COMPACT_ATOMS: atom_id res chain seq x y z
N MET A 1 -13.36 9.84 42.76
CA MET A 1 -12.65 8.63 43.25
C MET A 1 -11.64 8.25 42.20
N THR A 2 -10.35 8.32 42.56
CA THR A 2 -9.20 7.96 41.75
C THR A 2 -8.74 6.54 42.11
N THR A 3 -8.54 5.66 41.13
CA THR A 3 -7.82 4.40 41.31
C THR A 3 -6.83 4.20 40.16
N THR A 4 -5.56 4.46 40.45
CA THR A 4 -4.38 3.93 39.75
C THR A 4 -3.93 2.64 40.47
N ASN A 5 -3.47 1.64 39.71
CA ASN A 5 -2.21 0.91 39.90
C ASN A 5 -2.24 -0.52 39.30
N ASP A 6 -1.39 -0.69 38.28
CA ASP A 6 -0.29 -1.65 38.16
C ASP A 6 -0.51 -3.17 38.30
N SER A 7 -0.36 -3.83 37.14
CA SER A 7 0.64 -4.86 36.82
C SER A 7 1.02 -5.89 37.89
N SER A 8 0.74 -7.18 37.61
CA SER A 8 1.67 -8.25 37.96
C SER A 8 1.64 -9.37 36.93
N ASN A 9 2.84 -9.75 36.49
CA ASN A 9 3.15 -10.78 35.52
C ASN A 9 3.18 -12.14 36.24
N GLY A 10 2.58 -13.18 35.66
CA GLY A 10 2.53 -14.52 36.23
C GLY A 10 2.66 -15.59 35.16
N SER A 11 3.91 -15.91 34.84
CA SER A 11 4.31 -17.03 33.98
C SER A 11 3.94 -18.36 34.63
N ALA A 12 3.42 -19.31 33.85
CA ALA A 12 3.38 -20.71 34.22
C ALA A 12 3.65 -21.57 32.98
N ASP A 13 4.94 -21.87 32.81
CA ASP A 13 5.48 -22.96 31.99
C ASP A 13 4.81 -24.29 32.35
N THR A 14 4.38 -25.03 31.34
CA THR A 14 4.19 -26.48 31.43
C THR A 14 4.67 -27.17 30.14
N PRO A 15 5.19 -28.41 30.25
CA PRO A 15 6.44 -28.77 29.61
C PRO A 15 6.27 -29.41 28.23
N GLU A 16 7.35 -29.24 27.47
CA GLU A 16 7.66 -29.78 26.16
C GLU A 16 7.27 -31.26 26.00
N LYS A 17 6.52 -31.56 24.94
CA LYS A 17 6.44 -32.92 24.39
C LYS A 17 7.39 -33.00 23.19
N GLU A 18 8.50 -33.68 23.42
CA GLU A 18 9.55 -34.03 22.48
C GLU A 18 8.99 -34.59 21.15
N PRO A 19 9.53 -34.18 19.98
CA PRO A 19 9.00 -34.58 18.69
C PRO A 19 9.42 -36.01 18.34
N ALA A 20 8.44 -36.91 18.20
CA ALA A 20 8.66 -38.22 17.61
C ALA A 20 9.15 -38.08 16.16
N ARG A 21 10.41 -38.45 15.95
CA ARG A 21 11.12 -38.53 14.67
C ARG A 21 10.39 -39.46 13.70
N ALA A 22 9.60 -38.88 12.79
CA ALA A 22 9.07 -39.59 11.63
C ALA A 22 10.02 -39.41 10.43
N THR A 23 10.43 -40.56 9.89
CA THR A 23 11.34 -40.80 8.79
C THR A 23 11.13 -39.85 7.60
N ARG A 24 12.22 -39.21 7.16
CA ARG A 24 12.29 -38.38 5.93
C ARG A 24 11.84 -39.19 4.71
N GLY A 25 10.57 -39.05 4.35
CA GLY A 25 10.07 -39.38 3.02
C GLY A 25 10.67 -38.40 2.02
N ARG A 26 11.72 -38.83 1.32
CA ARG A 26 12.32 -38.10 0.18
C ARG A 26 11.29 -38.10 -0.96
N THR A 27 10.35 -37.16 -0.93
CA THR A 27 9.51 -36.87 -2.08
C THR A 27 10.40 -36.20 -3.14
N LYS A 28 10.47 -36.84 -4.30
CA LYS A 28 11.18 -36.33 -5.47
C LYS A 28 10.61 -34.95 -5.80
N ARG A 29 11.39 -33.88 -5.60
CA ARG A 29 11.08 -32.57 -6.16
C ARG A 29 11.23 -32.69 -7.67
N ALA A 30 10.13 -33.00 -8.35
CA ALA A 30 10.03 -32.79 -9.78
C ALA A 30 9.99 -31.27 -10.00
N ALA A 31 11.09 -30.74 -10.50
CA ALA A 31 11.12 -29.42 -11.10
C ALA A 31 10.32 -29.51 -12.41
N ALA A 32 9.11 -28.95 -12.43
CA ALA A 32 8.36 -28.73 -13.65
C ALA A 32 7.28 -27.66 -13.43
N GLY A 33 7.49 -26.49 -14.05
CA GLY A 33 6.46 -25.49 -14.36
C GLY A 33 5.96 -24.66 -13.18
N GLY A 34 5.78 -23.36 -13.40
CA GLY A 34 5.08 -22.47 -12.47
C GLY A 34 3.66 -22.99 -12.24
N GLY A 35 3.47 -23.75 -11.17
CA GLY A 35 2.18 -24.26 -10.74
C GLY A 35 1.53 -23.27 -9.79
N ILE A 36 0.23 -23.01 -10.02
CA ILE A 36 -0.59 -22.17 -9.16
C ILE A 36 -0.64 -22.81 -7.76
N VAL A 37 -0.12 -22.10 -6.76
CA VAL A 37 -0.19 -22.53 -5.36
C VAL A 37 -1.61 -22.26 -4.88
N LYS A 38 -2.42 -23.31 -4.70
CA LYS A 38 -3.74 -23.20 -4.05
C LYS A 38 -3.56 -23.08 -2.53
N ALA A 39 -4.06 -22.01 -1.93
CA ALA A 39 -4.18 -21.85 -0.48
C ALA A 39 -5.42 -22.61 0.07
N SER A 40 -5.40 -22.93 1.37
CA SER A 40 -6.36 -23.80 2.08
C SER A 40 -7.84 -23.37 1.95
N PRO A 41 -8.80 -24.33 1.81
CA PRO A 41 -10.19 -24.10 1.36
C PRO A 41 -11.13 -23.41 2.36
N GLU A 42 -10.63 -22.97 3.52
CA GLU A 42 -11.44 -22.34 4.56
C GLU A 42 -11.52 -20.81 4.38
N ASN A 43 -10.66 -20.26 3.51
CA ASN A 43 -10.68 -18.89 3.04
C ASN A 43 -10.64 -18.96 1.51
N GLY A 44 -11.58 -18.31 0.81
CA GLY A 44 -11.75 -18.47 -0.65
C GLY A 44 -10.44 -18.55 -1.43
N ASP A 45 -10.32 -19.54 -2.33
CA ASP A 45 -9.08 -19.88 -3.05
C ASP A 45 -8.46 -18.64 -3.71
N VAL A 46 -7.40 -18.09 -3.10
CA VAL A 46 -6.57 -17.04 -3.69
C VAL A 46 -5.52 -17.71 -4.56
N LEU A 47 -5.65 -17.54 -5.87
CA LEU A 47 -4.68 -18.00 -6.87
C LEU A 47 -3.58 -16.95 -7.00
N VAL A 48 -2.31 -17.37 -6.89
CA VAL A 48 -1.15 -16.51 -7.15
C VAL A 48 -0.59 -16.85 -8.52
N LEU A 49 -0.56 -15.86 -9.41
CA LEU A 49 -0.02 -15.97 -10.77
C LEU A 49 1.52 -15.84 -10.76
N ALA A 50 2.14 -16.15 -11.90
CA ALA A 50 3.61 -16.11 -12.05
C ALA A 50 4.21 -14.71 -11.85
N ASP A 51 3.42 -13.67 -12.06
CA ASP A 51 3.75 -12.26 -11.84
C ASP A 51 3.44 -11.79 -10.40
N SER A 52 3.12 -12.71 -9.49
CA SER A 52 2.66 -12.46 -8.11
C SER A 52 1.30 -11.78 -7.98
N THR A 53 0.54 -11.62 -9.07
CA THR A 53 -0.84 -11.14 -9.00
C THR A 53 -1.69 -12.15 -8.25
N ARG A 54 -2.47 -11.67 -7.28
CA ARG A 54 -3.38 -12.49 -6.47
C ARG A 54 -4.79 -12.36 -7.03
N VAL A 55 -5.42 -13.47 -7.36
CA VAL A 55 -6.75 -13.53 -8.00
C VAL A 55 -7.66 -14.41 -7.17
N VAL A 56 -8.93 -14.01 -7.05
CA VAL A 56 -9.97 -14.82 -6.42
C VAL A 56 -10.95 -15.29 -7.49
N GLU A 57 -11.25 -16.59 -7.49
CA GLU A 57 -12.35 -17.13 -8.28
C GLU A 57 -13.67 -16.61 -7.71
N THR A 58 -14.45 -15.89 -8.53
CA THR A 58 -15.74 -15.34 -8.12
C THR A 58 -16.88 -15.95 -8.92
N ASP A 59 -17.89 -16.44 -8.20
CA ASP A 59 -19.15 -16.91 -8.77
C ASP A 59 -20.22 -15.79 -8.79
N THR A 60 -19.89 -14.61 -8.23
CA THR A 60 -20.85 -13.53 -8.02
C THR A 60 -20.91 -12.53 -9.17
N LEU A 61 -19.92 -12.53 -10.08
CA LEU A 61 -19.90 -11.66 -11.26
C LEU A 61 -20.47 -12.38 -12.49
N PRO A 62 -21.19 -11.66 -13.37
CA PRO A 62 -21.63 -12.21 -14.64
C PRO A 62 -20.46 -12.79 -15.45
N ASN A 63 -20.64 -14.02 -15.95
CA ASN A 63 -19.63 -14.79 -16.67
C ASN A 63 -18.39 -15.19 -15.85
N HIS A 64 -18.50 -15.30 -14.53
CA HIS A 64 -17.45 -15.83 -13.64
C HIS A 64 -16.08 -15.14 -13.85
N ARG A 65 -16.10 -13.83 -14.12
CA ARG A 65 -14.89 -13.06 -14.41
C ARG A 65 -13.98 -13.00 -13.18
N PRO A 66 -12.73 -13.51 -13.22
CA PRO A 66 -11.83 -13.46 -12.08
C PRO A 66 -11.52 -12.03 -11.64
N ILE A 67 -11.31 -11.82 -10.33
CA ILE A 67 -11.00 -10.50 -9.76
C ILE A 67 -9.61 -10.54 -9.12
N GLY A 68 -8.78 -9.55 -9.43
CA GLY A 68 -7.49 -9.36 -8.78
C GLY A 68 -7.64 -8.63 -7.44
N LEU A 69 -6.86 -9.04 -6.44
CA LEU A 69 -6.72 -8.30 -5.19
C LEU A 69 -5.80 -7.09 -5.41
N ASP A 70 -6.20 -5.95 -4.85
CA ASP A 70 -5.42 -4.71 -4.85
C ASP A 70 -5.07 -4.29 -3.41
N THR A 71 -4.12 -3.37 -3.27
CA THR A 71 -3.69 -2.75 -2.00
C THR A 71 -4.57 -1.57 -1.58
N PHE A 72 -5.59 -1.23 -2.37
CA PHE A 72 -6.51 -0.13 -2.11
C PHE A 72 -7.33 -0.34 -0.82
N GLU A 73 -7.23 0.62 0.11
CA GLU A 73 -7.97 0.60 1.38
C GLU A 73 -9.26 1.43 1.29
N ILE A 74 -10.38 0.83 1.68
CA ILE A 74 -11.68 1.50 1.79
C ILE A 74 -11.94 1.81 3.26
N VAL A 75 -12.02 3.10 3.60
CA VAL A 75 -12.22 3.58 4.99
C VAL A 75 -13.70 3.76 5.34
N GLY A 76 -14.57 3.84 4.33
CA GLY A 76 -16.00 4.02 4.55
C GLY A 76 -16.78 3.98 3.25
N THR A 77 -18.09 4.20 3.35
CA THR A 77 -19.00 4.24 2.20
C THR A 77 -19.93 5.43 2.32
N LEU A 78 -20.01 6.24 1.28
CA LEU A 78 -20.92 7.38 1.18
C LEU A 78 -22.23 6.96 0.51
N GLY A 79 -23.34 7.11 1.23
CA GLY A 79 -24.68 6.96 0.69
C GLY A 79 -25.73 6.75 1.79
N PRO A 80 -27.01 7.06 1.52
CA PRO A 80 -28.08 6.54 2.37
C PRO A 80 -28.07 5.00 2.28
N SER A 81 -28.45 4.32 3.36
CA SER A 81 -28.49 2.85 3.51
C SER A 81 -29.19 2.04 2.39
N HIS A 82 -29.82 2.72 1.43
CA HIS A 82 -30.68 2.15 0.38
C HIS A 82 -30.14 2.34 -1.05
N SER A 83 -28.97 2.96 -1.24
CA SER A 83 -28.32 3.10 -2.56
C SER A 83 -27.00 2.33 -2.60
N ILE A 84 -26.50 2.02 -3.80
CA ILE A 84 -25.17 1.45 -4.00
C ILE A 84 -24.16 2.39 -3.34
N GLY A 85 -23.61 1.97 -2.19
CA GLY A 85 -22.69 2.77 -1.39
C GLY A 85 -21.46 3.14 -2.22
N ARG A 86 -21.15 4.43 -2.29
CA ARG A 86 -19.95 4.90 -2.99
C ARG A 86 -18.76 4.71 -2.05
N PRO A 87 -17.79 3.83 -2.35
CA PRO A 87 -16.65 3.63 -1.45
C PRO A 87 -15.85 4.92 -1.30
N ILE A 88 -15.39 5.18 -0.08
CA ILE A 88 -14.46 6.25 0.26
C ILE A 88 -13.10 5.57 0.48
N GLY A 89 -12.15 5.87 -0.40
CA GLY A 89 -10.78 5.35 -0.30
C GLY A 89 -9.96 6.12 0.74
N ALA A 90 -8.96 5.45 1.32
CA ALA A 90 -7.93 6.10 2.10
C ALA A 90 -7.13 7.10 1.25
N ASN A 91 -6.73 8.21 1.85
CA ASN A 91 -5.86 9.19 1.20
C ASN A 91 -4.38 8.85 1.48
N THR A 92 -3.51 9.06 0.49
CA THR A 92 -2.06 8.89 0.61
C THR A 92 -1.30 10.22 0.73
N PHE A 93 -1.98 11.36 0.61
CA PHE A 93 -1.38 12.70 0.71
C PHE A 93 -2.10 13.58 1.73
N GLU A 94 -1.45 14.65 2.17
CA GLU A 94 -2.01 15.59 3.15
C GLU A 94 -2.82 16.70 2.47
N ILE A 95 -3.97 17.03 3.05
CA ILE A 95 -4.83 18.13 2.59
C ILE A 95 -4.56 19.34 3.48
N PHE A 96 -4.12 20.44 2.88
CA PHE A 96 -3.89 21.70 3.58
C PHE A 96 -5.21 22.40 3.93
N THR A 97 -6.13 22.50 2.96
CA THR A 97 -7.41 23.18 3.14
C THR A 97 -8.42 22.74 2.08
N THR A 98 -9.71 22.85 2.38
CA THR A 98 -10.80 22.67 1.42
C THR A 98 -11.56 23.96 1.14
N ASP A 99 -11.45 24.96 2.01
CA ASP A 99 -12.41 26.08 2.07
C ASP A 99 -11.93 27.33 1.34
N THR A 100 -10.67 27.37 0.93
CA THR A 100 -10.11 28.52 0.21
C THR A 100 -10.65 28.67 -1.21
N LEU A 101 -11.12 27.57 -1.83
CA LEU A 101 -11.64 27.57 -3.19
C LEU A 101 -13.16 27.34 -3.19
N PRO A 102 -13.90 28.00 -4.09
CA PRO A 102 -15.35 27.81 -4.19
C PRO A 102 -15.70 26.36 -4.51
N GLY A 103 -16.72 25.86 -3.81
CA GLY A 103 -17.18 24.47 -3.94
C GLY A 103 -16.35 23.45 -3.15
N HIS A 104 -15.68 23.88 -2.08
CA HIS A 104 -14.89 23.04 -1.17
C HIS A 104 -13.84 22.18 -1.89
N ARG A 105 -13.11 22.77 -2.84
CA ARG A 105 -12.10 22.05 -3.63
C ARG A 105 -10.85 21.83 -2.76
N PRO A 106 -10.45 20.58 -2.48
CA PRO A 106 -9.27 20.31 -1.66
C PRO A 106 -7.98 20.83 -2.32
N VAL A 107 -7.13 21.45 -1.51
CA VAL A 107 -5.76 21.83 -1.84
C VAL A 107 -4.83 20.94 -1.05
N ALA A 108 -3.99 20.18 -1.75
CA ALA A 108 -3.01 19.29 -1.15
C ALA A 108 -1.72 20.02 -0.78
N VAL A 109 -1.02 19.52 0.24
CA VAL A 109 0.36 19.93 0.53
C VAL A 109 1.28 19.36 -0.55
N SER A 110 2.16 20.21 -1.08
CA SER A 110 3.24 19.78 -1.98
C SER A 110 4.54 19.67 -1.19
N THR A 111 5.28 18.58 -1.39
CA THR A 111 6.65 18.40 -0.88
C THR A 111 7.71 18.89 -1.88
N LEU A 112 7.31 19.44 -3.03
CA LEU A 112 8.23 19.93 -4.05
C LEU A 112 8.88 21.24 -3.61
N HIS A 113 10.21 21.28 -3.61
CA HIS A 113 10.97 22.51 -3.40
C HIS A 113 10.92 23.37 -4.67
N ILE A 114 10.34 24.57 -4.53
CA ILE A 114 10.23 25.56 -5.60
C ILE A 114 11.37 26.56 -5.43
N ALA A 115 12.13 26.83 -6.50
CA ALA A 115 13.17 27.84 -6.51
C ALA A 115 12.58 29.26 -6.44
N ASP A 116 13.41 30.26 -6.23
CA ASP A 116 12.96 31.65 -6.07
C ASP A 116 12.12 32.12 -7.27
N ILE A 117 10.82 32.34 -7.02
CA ILE A 117 9.82 32.71 -8.03
C ILE A 117 10.12 34.06 -8.68
N HIS A 118 10.88 34.93 -8.00
CA HIS A 118 11.19 36.28 -8.49
C HIS A 118 12.32 36.31 -9.52
N THR A 119 12.96 35.18 -9.78
CA THR A 119 14.00 35.05 -10.82
C THR A 119 13.43 35.13 -12.24
N LEU A 120 12.14 34.82 -12.40
CA LEU A 120 11.47 34.76 -13.70
C LEU A 120 10.40 35.86 -13.84
N PRO A 121 10.25 36.44 -15.05
CA PRO A 121 9.17 37.39 -15.31
C PRO A 121 7.79 36.77 -15.06
N GLY A 122 7.03 37.40 -14.17
CA GLY A 122 5.66 36.99 -13.84
C GLY A 122 5.56 35.87 -12.81
N ASP A 123 6.54 35.76 -11.90
CA ASP A 123 6.51 34.87 -10.74
C ASP A 123 6.18 33.41 -11.09
N ARG A 124 6.76 32.92 -12.19
CA ARG A 124 6.52 31.56 -12.68
C ARG A 124 7.29 30.58 -11.79
N PRO A 125 6.60 29.65 -11.08
CA PRO A 125 7.28 28.67 -10.24
C PRO A 125 8.06 27.68 -11.12
N ILE A 126 9.32 27.48 -10.77
CA ILE A 126 10.19 26.45 -11.35
C ILE A 126 10.75 25.59 -10.22
N ALA A 127 11.01 24.32 -10.54
CA ALA A 127 11.71 23.45 -9.60
C ALA A 127 13.17 23.91 -9.46
N ASP A 128 13.74 23.69 -8.28
CA ASP A 128 15.17 23.86 -8.08
C ASP A 128 15.95 22.83 -8.91
N ASN A 129 17.06 23.26 -9.48
CA ASN A 129 17.93 22.43 -10.31
C ASN A 129 19.17 21.95 -9.55
N ASP A 130 19.45 22.51 -8.37
CA ASP A 130 20.64 22.19 -7.58
C ASP A 130 20.65 20.74 -7.03
N ASP A 131 19.46 20.14 -6.85
CA ASP A 131 19.32 18.75 -6.37
C ASP A 131 19.41 17.71 -7.50
N VAL A 132 19.07 18.09 -8.74
CA VAL A 132 18.95 17.15 -9.88
C VAL A 132 20.18 17.22 -10.78
N ASP A 133 20.70 18.43 -11.01
CA ASP A 133 21.84 18.64 -11.88
C ASP A 133 23.13 18.82 -11.07
N PRO A 134 24.29 18.35 -11.60
CA PRO A 134 25.56 18.62 -10.96
C PRO A 134 25.82 20.14 -10.88
N HIS A 135 26.40 20.60 -9.76
CA HIS A 135 26.66 22.02 -9.52
C HIS A 135 27.33 22.69 -10.74
N PRO A 136 26.93 23.91 -11.14
CA PRO A 136 27.39 24.56 -12.38
C PRO A 136 28.91 24.56 -12.55
N SER A 137 29.68 24.65 -11.47
CA SER A 137 31.16 24.57 -11.50
C SER A 137 31.71 23.28 -12.14
N ILE A 138 30.98 22.16 -12.02
CA ILE A 138 31.34 20.88 -12.63
C ILE A 138 31.03 20.92 -14.13
N LEU A 139 29.88 21.45 -14.51
CA LEU A 139 29.45 21.58 -15.90
C LEU A 139 30.33 22.56 -16.70
N MET A 140 30.75 23.67 -16.08
CA MET A 140 31.62 24.67 -16.72
C MET A 140 33.03 24.15 -17.02
N GLY A 141 33.46 23.05 -16.42
CA GLY A 141 34.75 22.40 -16.71
C GLY A 141 34.75 21.54 -17.99
N TYR A 142 33.59 21.36 -18.64
CA TYR A 142 33.43 20.59 -19.88
C TYR A 142 33.12 21.47 -21.11
N LEU A 143 33.10 22.80 -20.95
CA LEU A 143 33.05 23.75 -22.06
C LEU A 143 34.49 24.05 -22.53
N ASP A 144 34.82 23.58 -23.74
CA ASP A 144 36.07 23.89 -24.48
C ASP A 144 35.99 25.26 -25.17
#